data_AF-A0A0Q4B6V1-F1
#
_entry.id   AF-A0A0Q4B6V1-F1
#
_cell.length_a   1.000
_cell.length_b   1.000
_cell.length_c   1.000
_cell.angle_alpha   90.00
_cell.angle_beta   90.00
_cell.angle_gamma   90.00
#
_symmetry.space_group_name_H-M   'P 1'
#
loop_
_entity.id
_entity.type
_entity.pdbx_description
1 polymer ?
#
loop_
_entity_poly.entity_id
_entity_poly.type
_entity_poly.pdbx_seq_one_letter_code
_entity_poly.pdbx_strand_id
1 'polypeptide(L)'
;MLSWLEQPHALASFDTTAYVGSMGATECLLVMTGIGKVNAALRAYQGQLQFQPDLVINVGVCGALNPNLTLGSTVLSNAFVYHDVWCGDENLYGQ
;
A
#
# COMPACT_ATOMS: atom_id res chain seq x y z
N MET A 1 6.88 -1.23 19.28
CA MET A 1 6.34 -1.63 17.95
C MET A 1 6.20 -0.32 17.19
N LEU A 2 6.84 -0.16 16.02
CA LEU A 2 7.20 1.13 15.36
C LEU A 2 8.45 1.85 15.90
N SER A 3 9.55 1.14 16.17
CA SER A 3 10.80 1.77 16.65
C SER A 3 11.47 2.72 15.65
N TRP A 4 11.03 2.71 14.39
CA TRP A 4 11.56 3.56 13.32
C TRP A 4 10.73 4.83 13.09
N LEU A 5 9.51 4.91 13.63
CA LEU A 5 8.63 6.07 13.49
C LEU A 5 8.76 6.93 14.74
N GLU A 6 9.39 8.08 14.59
CA GLU A 6 9.59 9.04 15.67
C GLU A 6 8.28 9.78 15.97
N GLN A 7 7.96 9.90 17.26
CA GLN A 7 6.75 10.58 17.77
C GLN A 7 5.45 10.10 17.10
N PRO A 8 5.11 8.80 17.19
CA PRO A 8 3.92 8.27 16.54
C PRO A 8 2.64 8.72 17.25
N HIS A 9 1.71 9.29 16.49
CA HIS A 9 0.38 9.71 16.95
C HIS A 9 -0.69 8.93 16.18
N ALA A 10 -1.59 8.26 16.89
CA ALA A 10 -2.69 7.51 16.26
C ALA A 10 -3.73 8.47 15.65
N LEU A 11 -4.26 8.11 14.48
CA LEU A 11 -5.26 8.91 13.78
C LEU A 11 -6.65 8.26 13.87
N ALA A 12 -7.62 9.01 14.41
CA ALA A 12 -9.02 8.57 14.48
C ALA A 12 -9.79 8.79 13.16
N SER A 13 -9.20 9.49 12.18
CA SER A 13 -9.81 9.76 10.88
C SER A 13 -9.83 8.54 9.93
N PHE A 14 -9.25 7.42 10.35
CA PHE A 14 -9.23 6.16 9.62
C PHE A 14 -9.95 5.07 10.45
N ASP A 15 -10.85 4.31 9.82
CA ASP A 15 -11.48 3.12 10.45
C ASP A 15 -10.52 1.93 10.67
N THR A 16 -9.23 2.11 10.36
CA THR A 16 -8.17 1.12 10.53
C THR A 16 -7.02 1.76 11.29
N THR A 17 -6.11 0.93 11.80
CA THR A 17 -4.92 1.43 12.48
C THR A 17 -4.13 2.36 11.57
N ALA A 18 -3.99 3.62 11.99
CA ALA A 18 -3.22 4.63 11.29
C ALA A 18 -2.40 5.47 12.29
N TYR A 19 -1.19 5.84 11.90
CA TYR A 19 -0.29 6.67 12.67
C TYR A 19 0.33 7.74 11.79
N VAL A 20 0.54 8.92 12.34
CA VAL A 20 1.43 9.94 11.78
C VAL A 20 2.65 10.09 12.68
N GLY A 21 3.81 10.31 12.09
CA GLY A 21 5.06 10.57 12.81
C GLY A 21 6.13 11.04 11.83
N SER A 22 7.39 10.89 12.22
CA SER A 22 8.53 11.30 11.39
C SER A 22 9.59 10.22 11.29
N MET A 23 10.36 10.26 10.21
CA MET A 23 11.59 9.49 10.03
C MET A 23 12.68 10.49 9.61
N GLY A 24 13.46 10.96 10.60
CA GLY A 24 14.32 12.13 10.42
C GLY A 24 13.52 13.36 10.00
N ALA A 25 13.88 13.99 8.87
CA ALA A 25 13.17 15.16 8.36
C ALA A 25 11.91 14.85 7.54
N THR A 26 11.57 13.57 7.36
CA THR A 26 10.42 13.16 6.52
C THR A 26 9.21 12.87 7.39
N GLU A 27 8.09 13.54 7.15
CA GLU A 27 6.80 13.16 7.75
C GLU A 27 6.27 11.88 7.11
N CYS A 28 5.75 10.98 7.93
CA CYS A 28 5.30 9.67 7.49
C CYS A 28 3.90 9.38 8.01
N LEU A 29 3.02 9.02 7.08
CA LEU A 29 1.72 8.45 7.36
C LEU A 29 1.80 6.92 7.18
N LEU A 30 1.58 6.17 8.26
CA LEU A 30 1.44 4.72 8.23
C LEU A 30 -0.03 4.34 8.36
N VAL A 31 -0.56 3.58 7.39
CA VAL A 31 -1.97 3.13 7.39
C VAL A 31 -2.04 1.62 7.15
N MET A 32 -2.71 0.89 8.04
CA MET A 32 -3.12 -0.47 7.77
C MET A 32 -4.31 -0.45 6.81
N THR A 33 -4.13 -0.95 5.59
CA THR A 33 -5.15 -0.79 4.54
C THR A 33 -6.32 -1.76 4.68
N GLY A 34 -6.09 -2.95 5.23
CA GLY A 34 -7.02 -4.07 5.16
C GLY A 34 -6.79 -4.94 3.92
N ILE A 35 -7.60 -5.97 3.72
CA ILE A 35 -7.43 -6.93 2.61
C ILE A 35 -8.29 -6.51 1.42
N GLY A 36 -7.70 -6.58 0.22
CA GLY A 36 -8.41 -6.41 -1.05
C GLY A 36 -8.35 -5.01 -1.64
N LYS A 37 -8.70 -4.94 -2.95
CA LYS A 37 -8.52 -3.75 -3.78
C LYS A 37 -9.31 -2.53 -3.33
N VAL A 38 -10.56 -2.74 -2.90
CA VAL A 38 -11.45 -1.65 -2.43
C VAL A 38 -10.87 -0.98 -1.18
N ASN A 39 -10.42 -1.79 -0.22
CA ASN A 39 -9.82 -1.31 1.02
C ASN A 39 -8.52 -0.56 0.75
N ALA A 40 -7.63 -1.11 -0.09
CA ALA A 40 -6.39 -0.43 -0.48
C ALA A 40 -6.66 0.92 -1.16
N ALA A 41 -7.59 0.96 -2.13
CA ALA A 41 -7.95 2.19 -2.84
C ALA A 41 -8.54 3.25 -1.91
N LEU A 42 -9.48 2.87 -1.04
CA LEU A 42 -10.10 3.79 -0.08
C LEU A 42 -9.07 4.47 0.83
N ARG A 43 -8.09 3.70 1.32
CA ARG A 43 -7.10 4.19 2.28
C ARG A 43 -6.04 5.06 1.61
N ALA A 44 -5.60 4.67 0.41
CA ALA A 44 -4.74 5.52 -0.41
C ALA A 44 -5.43 6.85 -0.74
N TYR A 45 -6.71 6.82 -1.10
CA TYR A 45 -7.50 8.01 -1.37
C TYR A 45 -7.66 8.92 -0.13
N GLN A 46 -8.01 8.34 1.02
CA GLN A 46 -8.10 9.09 2.29
C GLN A 46 -6.77 9.74 2.68
N GLY A 47 -5.66 9.01 2.54
CA GLY A 47 -4.31 9.54 2.77
C GLY A 47 -3.97 10.69 1.81
N GLN A 48 -4.29 10.54 0.52
CA GLN A 48 -4.08 11.59 -0.49
C GLN A 48 -4.85 12.87 -0.14
N LEU A 49 -6.12 12.74 0.24
CA LEU A 49 -6.95 13.90 0.57
C LEU A 49 -6.49 14.64 1.83
N GLN A 50 -6.06 13.90 2.86
CA GLN A 50 -5.72 14.48 4.16
C GLN A 50 -4.27 14.98 4.23
N PHE A 51 -3.34 14.32 3.54
CA PHE A 51 -1.90 14.54 3.73
C PHE A 51 -1.13 14.90 2.45
N GLN A 52 -1.71 14.69 1.26
CA GLN A 52 -1.08 14.99 -0.04
C GLN A 52 0.40 14.52 -0.13
N PRO A 53 0.68 13.23 0.10
CA PRO A 53 2.06 12.75 0.18
C PRO A 53 2.79 12.87 -1.17
N ASP A 54 4.08 13.20 -1.10
CA ASP A 54 4.96 13.20 -2.29
C ASP A 54 5.25 11.78 -2.81
N LEU A 55 5.15 10.78 -1.94
CA LEU A 55 5.44 9.38 -2.25
C LEU A 55 4.52 8.44 -1.48
N VAL A 56 3.97 7.44 -2.18
CA VAL A 56 3.19 6.35 -1.59
C VAL A 56 3.95 5.04 -1.74
N ILE A 57 4.18 4.35 -0.61
CA ILE A 57 4.83 3.03 -0.57
C ILE A 57 3.83 2.02 -0.02
N ASN A 58 3.51 1.00 -0.82
CA ASN A 58 2.72 -0.15 -0.36
C ASN A 58 3.67 -1.30 0.01
N VAL A 59 3.62 -1.73 1.27
CA VAL A 59 4.43 -2.84 1.78
C VAL A 59 3.50 -3.99 2.20
N GLY A 60 3.88 -5.21 1.85
CA GLY A 60 3.12 -6.40 2.20
C GLY A 60 3.84 -7.68 1.80
N VAL A 61 3.11 -8.78 1.79
CA VAL A 61 3.57 -10.09 1.33
C VAL A 61 2.84 -10.48 0.05
N CYS A 62 3.49 -11.26 -0.81
CA CYS A 62 2.92 -11.73 -2.07
C CYS A 62 3.25 -13.20 -2.32
N GLY A 63 2.41 -13.87 -3.12
CA GLY A 63 2.74 -15.18 -3.69
C GLY A 63 3.70 -15.04 -4.87
N ALA A 64 4.69 -15.94 -4.95
CA ALA A 64 5.65 -15.97 -6.06
C ALA A 64 5.04 -16.67 -7.28
N LEU A 65 5.05 -15.98 -8.43
CA LEU A 65 4.75 -16.59 -9.74
C LEU A 65 6.02 -16.99 -10.50
N ASN A 66 7.15 -16.33 -10.21
CA ASN A 66 8.45 -16.69 -10.75
C ASN A 66 9.02 -17.87 -9.95
N PRO A 67 9.26 -19.04 -10.56
CA PRO A 67 9.74 -20.24 -9.86
C PRO A 67 11.12 -20.08 -9.25
N ASN A 68 11.89 -19.07 -9.66
CA ASN A 68 13.21 -18.78 -9.10
C ASN A 68 13.14 -17.96 -7.80
N LEU A 69 11.96 -17.44 -7.42
CA LEU A 69 11.79 -16.72 -6.16
C LEU A 69 11.56 -17.69 -5.02
N THR A 70 12.38 -17.59 -3.99
CA THR A 70 12.29 -18.39 -2.76
C THR A 70 11.51 -17.66 -1.68
N LEU A 71 10.99 -18.41 -0.71
CA LEU A 71 10.33 -17.84 0.48
C LEU A 71 11.25 -16.84 1.19
N GLY A 72 10.71 -15.68 1.54
CA GLY A 72 11.45 -14.59 2.18
C GLY A 72 12.17 -13.65 1.21
N SER A 73 12.10 -13.91 -0.12
CA SER A 73 12.63 -12.96 -1.11
C SER A 73 11.87 -11.64 -1.07
N THR A 74 12.61 -10.52 -1.11
CA THR A 74 12.02 -9.19 -1.28
C THR A 74 11.88 -8.89 -2.76
N VAL A 75 10.72 -8.37 -3.15
CA VAL A 75 10.42 -8.02 -4.54
C VAL A 75 10.11 -6.54 -4.63
N LEU A 76 10.79 -5.84 -5.53
CA LEU A 76 10.45 -4.49 -5.93
C LEU A 76 9.74 -4.55 -7.29
N SER A 77 8.52 -4.03 -7.35
CA SER A 77 7.71 -4.06 -8.58
C SER A 77 8.00 -2.85 -9.45
N ASN A 78 8.14 -3.05 -10.77
CA ASN A 78 8.26 -1.96 -11.75
C ASN A 78 6.88 -1.48 -12.26
N ALA A 79 5.88 -2.36 -12.26
CA ALA A 79 4.52 -2.08 -12.71
C ALA A 79 3.54 -3.03 -12.00
N PHE A 80 2.25 -2.65 -11.98
CA PHE A 80 1.16 -3.44 -11.40
C PHE A 80 0.02 -3.52 -12.41
N VAL A 81 -0.65 -4.68 -12.46
CA VAL A 81 -1.85 -4.93 -13.28
C VAL A 81 -2.88 -5.72 -12.47
N TYR A 82 -4.16 -5.61 -12.83
CA TYR A 82 -5.18 -6.47 -12.26
C TYR A 82 -5.35 -7.72 -13.12
N HIS A 83 -4.98 -8.88 -12.58
CA HIS A 83 -5.09 -10.14 -13.31
C HIS A 83 -6.55 -10.63 -13.48
N ASP A 84 -7.48 -10.06 -12.72
CA ASP A 84 -8.88 -10.49 -12.64
C ASP A 84 -9.87 -9.46 -13.18
N VAL A 85 -9.40 -8.36 -13.78
CA VAL A 85 -10.29 -7.44 -14.49
C VAL A 85 -10.55 -7.97 -15.89
N TRP A 86 -11.82 -7.98 -16.27
CA TRP A 86 -12.32 -8.43 -17.56
C TRP A 86 -13.44 -7.49 -18.02
N CYS A 87 -13.25 -6.87 -19.18
CA CYS A 87 -14.17 -5.88 -19.75
C CYS A 87 -14.95 -6.40 -20.97
N GLY A 88 -14.96 -7.72 -21.20
CA GLY A 88 -15.55 -8.33 -22.39
C GLY A 88 -14.59 -8.41 -23.57
N ASP A 89 -15.05 -9.06 -24.65
CA ASP A 89 -14.28 -9.24 -25.87
C ASP A 89 -13.90 -7.88 -26.51
N GLU A 90 -12.78 -7.85 -27.23
CA GLU A 90 -12.07 -6.66 -27.77
C GLU A 90 -11.16 -5.89 -26.79
N ASN A 91 -11.29 -6.09 -25.48
CA ASN A 91 -10.39 -5.50 -24.48
C ASN A 91 -9.19 -6.41 -24.17
N LEU A 92 -8.04 -5.82 -23.81
CA LEU A 92 -6.88 -6.60 -23.39
C LEU A 92 -7.11 -7.16 -21.97
N TYR A 93 -6.66 -8.40 -21.72
CA TYR A 93 -6.71 -9.00 -20.38
C TYR A 93 -5.97 -8.11 -19.36
N GLY A 94 -6.65 -7.76 -18.27
CA GLY A 94 -6.08 -6.97 -17.18
C GLY A 94 -5.95 -5.46 -17.42
N GLN A 95 -6.70 -4.93 -18.38
CA GLN A 95 -7.10 -3.51 -18.42
C GLN A 95 -8.04 -3.16 -17.27
#